data_AF-A0A915NGU4-F1
#
_entry.id   AF-A0A915NGU4-F1
#
_cell.length_a   1.000
_cell.length_b   1.000
_cell.length_c   1.000
_cell.angle_alpha   90.00
_cell.angle_beta   90.00
_cell.angle_gamma   90.00
#
_symmetry.space_group_name_H-M   'P 1'
#
loop_
_entity.id
_entity.type
_entity.pdbx_description
1 polymer ?
#
loop_
_entity_poly.entity_id
_entity_poly.type
_entity_poly.pdbx_seq_one_letter_code
_entity_poly.pdbx_strand_id
1 'polypeptide(L)'
;MALTLPLHFFDGLCRLLPPRFSTNPSTSEQNRLIEHLAVHCSIFDQIRWRRVSKTFQRAIDNRLRQFTRINVRCYNGLAQMCEECEGSGSIGGKEGCLDWHPFAKLVLVQMGGNELGIAVDTKMRHEDVLALVQLLTAFRHSVEQLCMDSPIIELLVSQ
;
A
#
# COMPACT_ATOMS: atom_id res chain seq x y z
N MET A 1 15.14 7.51 2.05
CA MET A 1 15.21 6.02 2.14
C MET A 1 15.28 5.45 0.73
N ALA A 2 16.13 4.45 0.53
CA ALA A 2 16.67 4.03 -0.77
C ALA A 2 15.60 3.46 -1.72
N LEU A 3 15.07 4.30 -2.62
CA LEU A 3 14.24 3.90 -3.78
C LEU A 3 15.00 3.01 -4.78
N THR A 4 16.30 2.79 -4.57
CA THR A 4 17.15 1.93 -5.37
C THR A 4 16.99 0.45 -5.03
N LEU A 5 16.53 0.11 -3.82
CA LEU A 5 16.40 -1.28 -3.38
C LEU A 5 15.36 -2.06 -4.21
N PRO A 6 14.17 -1.51 -4.52
CA PRO A 6 13.22 -2.14 -5.45
C PRO A 6 13.80 -2.36 -6.84
N LEU A 7 14.62 -1.42 -7.36
CA LEU A 7 15.28 -1.57 -8.66
C LEU A 7 16.32 -2.68 -8.64
N HIS A 8 17.17 -2.74 -7.60
CA HIS A 8 18.18 -3.79 -7.48
C HIS A 8 17.55 -5.17 -7.32
N PHE A 9 16.45 -5.28 -6.57
CA PHE A 9 15.68 -6.51 -6.45
C PHE A 9 15.07 -6.91 -7.79
N PHE A 10 14.45 -5.97 -8.51
CA PHE A 10 13.88 -6.19 -9.83
C PHE A 10 14.93 -6.61 -10.87
N ASP A 11 16.09 -5.95 -10.90
CA ASP A 11 17.23 -6.30 -11.76
C ASP A 11 17.77 -7.69 -11.39
N GLY A 12 17.83 -8.02 -10.10
CA GLY A 12 18.20 -9.34 -9.62
C GLY A 12 17.25 -10.42 -10.12
N LEU A 13 15.93 -10.20 -10.02
CA LEU A 13 14.92 -11.11 -10.57
C LEU A 13 15.06 -11.29 -12.08
N CYS A 14 15.25 -10.20 -12.82
CA CYS A 14 15.46 -10.25 -14.26
C CYS A 14 16.68 -11.12 -14.63
N ARG A 15 17.75 -11.12 -13.83
CA ARG A 15 18.95 -11.94 -14.05
C ARG A 15 18.79 -13.41 -13.69
N LEU A 16 17.87 -13.74 -12.77
CA LEU A 16 17.60 -15.11 -12.32
C LEU A 16 16.58 -15.85 -13.21
N LEU A 17 15.88 -15.13 -14.10
CA LEU A 17 14.94 -15.75 -15.04
C LEU A 17 15.70 -16.61 -16.08
N PRO A 18 15.16 -17.78 -16.47
CA PRO A 18 15.81 -18.68 -17.42
C PRO A 18 16.12 -17.98 -18.76
N PRO A 19 17.19 -18.37 -19.48
CA PRO A 19 17.62 -17.75 -20.74
C PRO A 19 16.62 -17.87 -21.91
N ARG A 20 15.43 -18.44 -21.69
CA ARG A 20 14.28 -18.32 -22.62
C ARG A 20 13.70 -16.91 -22.63
N PHE A 21 13.92 -16.15 -21.54
CA PHE A 21 13.82 -14.70 -21.53
C PHE A 21 15.18 -14.16 -21.96
N SER A 22 15.20 -13.43 -23.06
CA SER A 22 16.40 -12.83 -23.65
C SER A 22 17.29 -12.18 -22.59
N THR A 23 18.61 -12.19 -22.80
CA THR A 23 19.60 -11.44 -22.00
C THR A 23 19.25 -9.96 -21.83
N ASN A 24 18.33 -9.46 -22.66
CA ASN A 24 17.53 -8.27 -22.40
C ASN A 24 16.03 -8.63 -22.51
N PRO A 25 15.28 -8.77 -21.39
CA PRO A 25 13.84 -9.03 -21.47
C PRO A 25 13.17 -7.87 -22.20
N SER A 26 12.21 -8.18 -23.07
CA SER A 26 11.47 -7.17 -23.80
C SER A 26 10.73 -6.23 -22.83
N THR A 27 10.44 -5.00 -23.24
CA THR A 27 9.69 -4.06 -22.40
C THR A 27 8.33 -4.62 -21.97
N SER A 28 7.71 -5.49 -22.80
CA SER A 28 6.44 -6.15 -22.46
C SER A 28 6.59 -7.17 -21.33
N GLU A 29 7.64 -7.98 -21.33
CA GLU A 29 7.90 -8.98 -20.29
C GLU A 29 8.26 -8.32 -18.96
N GLN A 30 9.08 -7.26 -19.01
CA GLN A 30 9.39 -6.45 -17.82
C GLN A 30 8.13 -5.87 -17.19
N ASN A 31 7.21 -5.33 -18.01
CA ASN A 31 5.95 -4.78 -17.50
C ASN A 31 5.09 -5.86 -16.83
N ARG A 32 4.97 -7.06 -17.43
CA ARG A 32 4.22 -8.18 -16.83
C ARG A 32 4.83 -8.63 -15.50
N LEU A 33 6.16 -8.65 -15.40
CA LEU A 33 6.85 -8.99 -14.16
C LEU A 33 6.58 -7.94 -13.08
N ILE A 34 6.66 -6.64 -13.43
CA ILE A 34 6.35 -5.55 -12.49
C ILE A 34 4.90 -5.64 -12.01
N GLU A 35 3.95 -5.87 -12.91
CA GLU A 35 2.54 -6.06 -12.57
C GLU A 35 2.35 -7.24 -11.61
N HIS A 36 3.00 -8.38 -11.90
CA HIS A 36 2.95 -9.54 -11.04
C HIS A 36 3.57 -9.27 -9.66
N LEU A 37 4.70 -8.57 -9.59
CA LEU A 37 5.32 -8.20 -8.31
C LEU A 37 4.42 -7.27 -7.50
N ALA A 38 3.84 -6.25 -8.15
CA ALA A 38 2.93 -5.32 -7.50
C ALA A 38 1.71 -6.03 -6.88
N VAL A 39 1.28 -7.17 -7.43
CA VAL A 39 0.18 -7.98 -6.86
C VAL A 39 0.51 -8.55 -5.48
N HIS A 40 1.77 -8.91 -5.25
CA HIS A 40 2.22 -9.56 -4.02
C HIS A 40 2.83 -8.60 -3.00
N CYS A 41 3.02 -7.34 -3.35
CA CYS A 41 3.54 -6.33 -2.44
C CYS A 41 2.41 -5.61 -1.70
N SER A 42 2.70 -5.14 -0.49
CA SER A 42 1.77 -4.31 0.28
C SER A 42 1.39 -3.06 -0.51
N ILE A 43 0.20 -2.52 -0.25
CA ILE A 43 -0.24 -1.27 -0.91
C ILE A 43 0.71 -0.10 -0.59
N PHE A 44 1.32 -0.08 0.60
CA PHE A 44 2.30 0.95 0.96
C PHE A 44 3.57 0.86 0.11
N ASP A 45 4.06 -0.35 -0.14
CA ASP A 45 5.23 -0.55 -1.00
C ASP A 45 4.90 -0.17 -2.44
N GLN A 46 3.72 -0.56 -2.93
CA GLN A 46 3.24 -0.14 -4.25
C GLN A 46 3.24 1.39 -4.35
N ILE A 47 2.66 2.13 -3.39
CA ILE A 47 2.65 3.60 -3.41
C ILE A 47 4.07 4.18 -3.44
N ARG A 48 5.01 3.62 -2.68
CA ARG A 48 6.42 4.05 -2.71
C ARG A 48 7.07 3.77 -4.07
N TRP A 49 6.79 2.61 -4.65
CA TRP A 49 7.37 2.15 -5.93
C TRP A 49 6.92 3.01 -7.12
N ARG A 50 5.82 3.75 -7.01
CA ARG A 50 5.43 4.75 -8.03
C ARG A 50 6.51 5.79 -8.31
N ARG A 51 7.38 6.08 -7.33
CA ARG A 51 8.48 7.06 -7.45
C ARG A 51 9.76 6.49 -8.05
N VAL A 52 9.79 5.17 -8.27
CA VAL A 52 11.01 4.45 -8.69
C VAL A 52 11.25 4.59 -10.18
N SER A 53 10.22 4.37 -11.01
CA SER A 53 10.31 4.55 -12.46
C SER A 53 8.92 4.80 -13.08
N LYS A 54 8.87 5.27 -14.32
CA LYS A 54 7.62 5.45 -15.07
C LYS A 54 6.89 4.12 -15.35
N THR A 55 7.61 3.00 -15.46
CA THR A 55 7.00 1.68 -15.69
C THR A 55 6.32 1.16 -14.42
N PHE A 56 7.01 1.25 -13.28
CA PHE A 56 6.42 0.97 -11.97
C PHE A 56 5.21 1.86 -11.72
N GLN A 57 5.34 3.16 -11.96
CA GLN A 57 4.24 4.10 -11.79
C GLN A 57 2.99 3.68 -12.56
N ARG A 58 3.11 3.32 -13.85
CA ARG A 58 1.97 2.88 -14.67
C ARG A 58 1.35 1.58 -14.17
N ALA A 59 2.17 0.57 -13.89
CA ALA A 59 1.70 -0.73 -13.41
C ALA A 59 0.93 -0.59 -12.08
N ILE A 60 1.47 0.21 -11.16
CA ILE A 60 0.85 0.48 -9.88
C ILE A 60 -0.39 1.35 -10.04
N ASP A 61 -0.35 2.43 -10.82
CA ASP A 61 -1.51 3.27 -11.06
C ASP A 61 -2.67 2.46 -11.66
N ASN A 62 -2.40 1.52 -12.58
CA ASN A 62 -3.41 0.60 -13.13
C ASN A 62 -4.03 -0.29 -12.06
N ARG A 63 -3.23 -0.78 -11.11
CA ARG A 63 -3.71 -1.59 -9.99
C ARG A 63 -4.50 -0.75 -8.98
N LEU A 64 -4.00 0.42 -8.58
CA LEU A 64 -4.68 1.30 -7.63
C LEU A 64 -6.03 1.79 -8.17
N ARG A 65 -6.16 1.93 -9.51
CA ARG A 65 -7.43 2.25 -10.18
C ARG A 65 -8.53 1.20 -9.99
N GLN A 66 -8.19 -0.03 -9.60
CA GLN A 66 -9.19 -1.06 -9.32
C GLN A 66 -9.94 -0.77 -8.02
N PHE A 67 -9.33 -0.03 -7.09
CA PHE A 67 -9.98 0.36 -5.84
C PHE A 67 -10.83 1.61 -6.07
N THR A 68 -12.13 1.39 -6.26
CA THR A 68 -13.12 2.46 -6.44
C THR A 68 -13.84 2.82 -5.14
N ARG A 69 -13.80 1.93 -4.14
CA ARG A 69 -14.46 2.12 -2.84
C ARG A 69 -13.44 2.09 -1.71
N ILE A 70 -13.43 3.13 -0.89
CA ILE A 70 -12.58 3.21 0.31
C ILE A 70 -13.45 3.44 1.54
N ASN A 71 -13.27 2.60 2.56
CA ASN A 71 -13.88 2.79 3.87
C ASN A 71 -12.81 3.08 4.91
N VAL A 72 -12.87 4.25 5.53
CA VAL A 72 -11.99 4.63 6.63
C VAL A 72 -12.76 4.52 7.94
N ARG A 73 -12.28 3.69 8.86
CA ARG A 73 -12.92 3.44 10.16
C ARG A 73 -12.00 3.66 11.34
N CYS A 74 -12.57 4.19 12.41
CA CYS A 74 -11.90 4.37 13.69
C CYS A 74 -12.08 3.14 14.58
N TYR A 75 -10.99 2.69 15.20
CA TYR A 75 -10.99 1.60 16.17
C TYR A 75 -10.30 2.03 17.46
N ASN A 76 -10.90 1.66 18.59
CA ASN A 76 -10.27 1.83 19.90
C ASN A 76 -9.19 0.76 20.09
N GLY A 77 -7.96 1.15 20.42
CA GLY A 77 -6.89 0.21 20.77
C GLY A 77 -6.17 -0.42 19.58
N LEU A 78 -6.36 0.11 18.36
CA LEU A 78 -5.61 -0.29 17.18
C LEU A 78 -4.10 -0.06 17.35
N ALA A 79 -3.72 1.03 18.02
CA ALA A 79 -2.31 1.32 18.33
C ALA A 79 -1.69 0.25 19.24
N GLN A 80 -2.45 -0.22 20.24
CA GLN A 80 -2.00 -1.30 21.12
C GLN A 80 -1.84 -2.62 20.36
N MET A 81 -2.80 -2.95 19.49
CA MET A 81 -2.69 -4.12 18.61
C MET A 81 -1.45 -4.06 17.71
N CYS A 82 -1.13 -2.87 17.20
CA CYS A 82 0.07 -2.66 16.39
C CYS A 82 1.35 -2.96 17.18
N GLU A 83 1.45 -2.48 18.42
CA GLU A 83 2.59 -2.71 19.31
C GLU A 83 2.72 -4.18 19.73
N GLU A 84 1.61 -4.88 19.96
CA GLU A 84 1.59 -6.32 20.25
C GLU A 84 2.04 -7.16 19.03
N CYS A 85 1.65 -6.75 17.81
CA CYS A 85 2.13 -7.35 16.57
C CYS A 85 3.63 -7.08 16.34
N GLU A 86 4.11 -5.86 16.62
CA GLU A 86 5.53 -5.50 16.54
C GLU A 86 6.37 -6.29 17.57
N GLY A 87 5.87 -6.42 18.82
CA GLY A 87 6.55 -7.07 19.93
C GLY A 87 6.57 -8.60 19.88
N SER A 88 5.59 -9.23 19.24
CA SER A 88 5.54 -10.70 19.10
C SER A 88 6.46 -11.26 18.01
N GLY A 89 7.20 -10.40 17.28
CA GLY A 89 7.97 -10.80 16.09
C GLY A 89 7.09 -11.29 14.93
N SER A 90 5.77 -11.21 15.10
CA SER A 90 4.75 -11.52 14.10
C SER A 90 4.41 -10.27 13.30
N ILE A 91 5.44 -9.62 12.75
CA ILE A 91 5.25 -8.61 11.71
C ILE A 91 4.88 -9.37 10.44
N GLY A 92 3.60 -9.70 10.33
CA GLY A 92 3.06 -10.61 9.31
C GLY A 92 2.54 -11.91 9.92
N GLY A 93 1.63 -11.81 10.90
CA GLY A 93 0.90 -12.96 11.42
C GLY A 93 0.14 -13.67 10.30
N LYS A 94 0.52 -14.93 10.09
CA LYS A 94 -0.20 -15.92 9.28
C LYS A 94 -1.64 -16.01 9.75
N GLU A 95 -2.51 -15.24 9.11
CA GLU A 95 -3.95 -15.43 8.85
C GLU A 95 -4.59 -14.06 8.61
N GLY A 96 -4.72 -13.67 7.33
CA GLY A 96 -5.55 -12.54 6.89
C GLY A 96 -4.84 -11.19 6.73
N CYS A 97 -4.35 -10.90 5.52
CA CYS A 97 -4.45 -9.62 4.79
C CYS A 97 -4.44 -8.27 5.56
N LEU A 98 -3.64 -8.11 6.62
CA LEU A 98 -3.46 -6.82 7.30
C LEU A 98 -2.11 -6.19 6.91
N ASP A 99 -2.16 -5.17 6.06
CA ASP A 99 -1.00 -4.38 5.67
C ASP A 99 -0.84 -3.23 6.66
N TRP A 100 0.12 -3.31 7.60
CA TRP A 100 0.41 -2.23 8.55
C TRP A 100 1.29 -1.16 7.92
N HIS A 101 1.02 0.11 8.23
CA HIS A 101 1.89 1.20 7.79
C HIS A 101 3.21 1.15 8.57
N PRO A 102 4.37 1.38 7.91
CA PRO A 102 5.69 1.24 8.53
C PRO A 102 5.98 2.20 9.69
N PHE A 103 5.29 3.34 9.77
CA PHE A 103 5.63 4.43 10.69
C PHE A 103 4.43 5.04 11.42
N ALA A 104 3.22 4.61 11.07
CA ALA A 104 1.99 5.22 11.58
C ALA A 104 1.05 4.11 12.03
N LYS A 105 0.21 4.39 13.01
CA LYS A 105 -0.73 3.43 13.60
C LYS A 105 -2.00 3.34 12.76
N LEU A 106 -1.82 2.89 11.52
CA LEU A 106 -2.87 2.66 10.54
C LEU A 106 -2.64 1.35 9.80
N VAL A 107 -3.72 0.69 9.43
CA VAL A 107 -3.69 -0.61 8.74
C VAL A 107 -4.62 -0.58 7.53
N LEU A 108 -4.18 -1.24 6.47
CA LEU A 108 -4.91 -1.44 5.23
C LEU A 108 -5.39 -2.88 5.13
N VAL A 109 -6.63 -3.05 4.67
CA VAL A 109 -7.24 -4.35 4.47
C VAL A 109 -7.93 -4.36 3.12
N GLN A 110 -7.55 -5.28 2.25
CA GLN A 110 -8.29 -5.50 1.01
C GLN A 110 -9.55 -6.32 1.33
N MET A 111 -10.71 -5.67 1.30
CA MET A 111 -11.98 -6.29 1.67
C MET A 111 -12.66 -6.98 0.47
N GLY A 112 -12.33 -6.57 -0.75
CA GLY A 112 -12.88 -7.12 -1.99
C GLY A 112 -12.05 -6.79 -3.22
N GLY A 113 -12.59 -7.07 -4.41
CA GLY A 113 -11.92 -6.81 -5.69
C GLY A 113 -11.70 -5.33 -6.01
N ASN A 114 -12.57 -4.45 -5.50
CA ASN A 114 -12.52 -3.00 -5.70
C ASN A 114 -12.67 -2.19 -4.40
N GLU A 115 -12.63 -2.86 -3.25
CA GLU A 115 -12.90 -2.26 -1.95
C GLU A 115 -11.68 -2.34 -1.02
N LEU A 116 -11.30 -1.18 -0.48
CA LEU A 116 -10.19 -1.02 0.43
C LEU A 116 -10.69 -0.50 1.78
N GLY A 117 -10.40 -1.25 2.84
CA GLY A 117 -10.57 -0.82 4.23
C GLY A 117 -9.31 -0.15 4.75
N ILE A 118 -9.48 0.99 5.40
CA ILE A 118 -8.44 1.70 6.13
C ILE A 118 -8.91 1.77 7.58
N ALA A 119 -8.13 1.22 8.50
CA ALA A 119 -8.42 1.31 9.92
C ALA A 119 -7.37 2.21 10.58
N VAL A 120 -7.85 3.10 11.45
CA VAL A 120 -7.07 4.07 12.20
C VAL A 120 -7.46 4.02 13.66
N ASP A 121 -6.53 4.33 14.57
CA ASP A 121 -6.84 4.39 15.99
C ASP A 121 -7.69 5.63 16.30
N THR A 122 -8.58 5.57 17.28
CA THR A 122 -9.29 6.77 17.79
C THR A 122 -8.37 7.87 18.33
N LYS A 123 -7.20 7.52 18.85
CA LYS A 123 -6.20 8.44 19.40
C LYS A 123 -5.12 8.76 18.38
N MET A 124 -5.51 9.16 17.16
CA MET A 124 -4.56 9.49 16.11
C MET A 124 -3.64 10.64 16.52
N ARG A 125 -2.35 10.46 16.26
CA ARG A 125 -1.36 11.54 16.35
C ARG A 125 -1.30 12.27 15.02
N HIS A 126 -0.70 13.45 15.00
CA HIS A 126 -0.55 14.24 13.77
C HIS A 126 0.12 13.45 12.63
N GLU A 127 1.10 12.61 12.95
CA GLU A 127 1.78 11.72 12.00
C GLU A 127 0.82 10.73 11.33
N ASP A 128 -0.11 10.16 12.10
CA ASP A 128 -1.09 9.19 11.62
C ASP A 128 -2.08 9.85 10.66
N VAL A 129 -2.47 11.08 10.96
CA VAL A 129 -3.35 11.90 10.11
C VAL A 129 -2.66 12.25 8.79
N LEU A 130 -1.40 12.71 8.85
CA LEU A 130 -0.62 13.00 7.65
C LEU A 130 -0.48 11.76 6.75
N ALA A 131 -0.21 10.60 7.36
CA ALA A 131 -0.11 9.35 6.63
C ALA A 131 -1.46 8.95 5.98
N LEU A 132 -2.57 9.11 6.70
CA LEU A 132 -3.91 8.89 6.16
C LEU A 132 -4.20 9.83 4.97
N VAL A 133 -3.91 11.12 5.08
CA VAL A 133 -4.12 12.10 4.00
C VAL A 133 -3.26 11.76 2.77
N GLN A 134 -1.99 11.40 2.97
CA GLN A 134 -1.11 10.98 1.87
C GLN A 134 -1.63 9.72 1.18
N LEU A 135 -2.15 8.78 1.96
CA LEU A 135 -2.75 7.55 1.46
C LEU A 135 -4.00 7.83 0.63
N LEU A 136 -4.95 8.60 1.16
CA LEU A 136 -6.16 9.01 0.43
C LEU A 136 -5.82 9.79 -0.85
N THR A 137 -4.80 10.64 -0.80
CA THR A 137 -4.31 11.39 -1.98
C THR A 137 -3.79 10.45 -3.07
N ALA A 138 -3.22 9.29 -2.71
CA ALA A 138 -2.75 8.31 -3.69
C ALA A 138 -3.89 7.73 -4.54
N PHE A 139 -5.12 7.67 -3.99
CA PHE A 139 -6.31 7.13 -4.63
C PHE A 139 -7.27 8.20 -5.18
N ARG A 140 -6.97 9.49 -5.02
CA ARG A 140 -7.89 10.60 -5.33
C ARG A 140 -8.53 10.59 -6.73
N HIS A 141 -7.88 9.93 -7.69
CA HIS A 141 -8.30 9.90 -9.10
C HIS A 141 -9.06 8.63 -9.49
N SER A 142 -9.12 7.64 -8.59
CA SER A 142 -9.79 6.36 -8.84
C SER A 142 -10.99 6.11 -7.94
N VAL A 143 -11.08 6.81 -6.81
CA VAL A 143 -12.14 6.60 -5.83
C VAL A 143 -13.43 7.23 -6.31
N GLU A 144 -14.47 6.41 -6.37
CA GLU A 144 -15.84 6.81 -6.66
C GLU A 144 -16.63 7.00 -5.36
N GLN A 145 -16.35 6.16 -4.35
CA GLN A 145 -17.02 6.22 -3.05
C GLN A 145 -16.01 6.19 -1.91
N LEU A 146 -16.02 7.24 -1.09
CA LEU A 146 -15.25 7.35 0.14
C LEU A 146 -16.21 7.42 1.34
N CYS A 147 -16.19 6.41 2.20
CA CYS A 147 -16.94 6.39 3.44
C CYS A 147 -15.97 6.58 4.61
N MET A 148 -16.25 7.52 5.51
CA MET A 148 -15.40 7.81 6.66
C MET A 148 -16.27 7.99 7.90
N ASP A 149 -15.79 7.51 9.04
CA ASP A 149 -16.44 7.75 10.33
C ASP A 149 -16.39 9.26 10.68
N SER A 150 -17.44 9.78 11.33
CA SER A 150 -17.58 11.21 11.69
C SER A 150 -16.33 11.81 12.36
N PRO A 151 -15.71 11.15 13.36
CA PRO A 151 -14.53 11.71 14.03
C PRO A 151 -13.35 11.96 13.08
N ILE A 152 -13.23 11.17 12.01
CA ILE A 152 -12.19 11.33 11.00
C ILE A 152 -12.46 12.57 10.15
N ILE A 153 -13.73 12.76 9.75
CA ILE A 153 -14.14 13.91 8.96
C ILE A 153 -13.92 15.20 9.76
N GLU A 154 -14.37 15.23 11.02
CA GLU A 154 -14.16 16.37 11.91
C GLU A 154 -12.69 16.72 12.03
N LEU A 155 -11.84 15.71 12.23
CA LEU A 155 -10.40 15.89 12.32
C LEU A 155 -9.82 16.47 11.02
N LEU A 156 -10.20 15.94 9.85
CA LEU A 156 -9.72 16.41 8.55
C LEU A 156 -10.19 17.83 8.19
N VAL A 157 -11.39 18.22 8.63
CA VAL A 157 -11.94 19.57 8.40
C VAL A 157 -11.38 20.60 9.39
N SER A 158 -10.97 20.16 10.58
CA SER A 158 -10.40 21.02 11.62
C SER A 158 -8.93 21.43 11.40
N GLN A 159 -8.29 20.94 10.33
CA GLN A 159 -6.90 21.27 9.98
C GLN A 159 -6.75 22.56 9.18
#